data_AF-A0A7L5EI28-F1
#
_entry.id   AF-A0A7L5EI28-F1
#
_cell.length_a   1.000
_cell.length_b   1.000
_cell.length_c   1.000
_cell.angle_alpha   90.00
_cell.angle_beta   90.00
_cell.angle_gamma   90.00
#
_symmetry.space_group_name_H-M   'P 1'
#
loop_
_entity.id
_entity.type
_entity.pdbx_description
1 polymer ?
#
loop_
_entity_poly.entity_id
_entity_poly.type
_entity_poly.pdbx_seq_one_letter_code
_entity_poly.pdbx_strand_id
1 'polypeptide(L)'
;MARLNKWERQHLKDLSALDKRIELIYETAVKEAARIGATIGDFNPDRLFSFSDYPITRKRIEKLLSGLKSGLSAAIVNGINSAWTLSNNKNNELARQVFGDNVGKLSQAQYRRYFSTNDEAREAFIQRKTNGLNLSDRVWNYTNQFKEEIELGLDVCLRNGVSAEDMTKELRQYLKFPDKLFRRVRDEHGVLQLSKRAAAFHPGQGVYRSSFKNARRLAATETNIAYRTADYTRWQDLDFVVGIEIKLSNNHTLNGIEFTDICDKLKGLYPKAFKFTGWHPHCKCYAVTILKTEEEMAKDNRRIMAGEEPVQGSMNEVKDVPASFKQWLEDNEERAKRLSSVPYFIRDNVKFIPERFIQNMGTLKGGQDAGLIENLKEAFLKLKDPNYITGKEVQNTIKTFAQNNPDLFLGGLTDVVITRAKGVSFFMANSRSYLTSTGAYDMAGNTIKIANREFRLVSGETFNPLEEVKGALKAISTGVDMTFKQEYALESLWHEIRHAQAVGWKDLKKKTKLKSDTMETINQFCARHSYSGFVKSLGGKTVHVKEIIEQGYGYGNYVSNFHSLLKHINVTQAEAHAHFKDIILKTPYEEIQMEIVKFVQAKGKYDIIQAYNIVEYMINKKTNVFVKYLQQMK
;
A
#
# COMPACT_ATOMS: atom_id res chain seq x y z
N MET A 1 -40.46 11.89 11.96
CA MET A 1 -39.08 12.32 12.27
C MET A 1 -38.71 13.60 11.51
N ALA A 2 -38.21 14.63 12.19
CA ALA A 2 -37.77 15.88 11.56
C ALA A 2 -36.71 15.61 10.49
N ARG A 3 -36.84 16.22 9.31
CA ARG A 3 -35.93 15.97 8.18
C ARG A 3 -34.49 16.29 8.58
N LEU A 4 -33.65 15.27 8.78
CA LEU A 4 -32.18 15.33 8.99
C LEU A 4 -31.42 16.13 7.90
N ASN A 5 -32.13 16.64 6.90
CA ASN A 5 -31.69 17.55 5.84
C ASN A 5 -30.99 18.82 6.37
N LYS A 6 -31.18 19.26 7.62
CA LYS A 6 -30.43 20.42 8.14
C LYS A 6 -28.91 20.17 8.18
N TRP A 7 -28.49 18.95 8.52
CA TRP A 7 -27.08 18.57 8.62
C TRP A 7 -26.42 18.47 7.25
N GLU A 8 -27.12 17.91 6.27
CA GLU A 8 -26.66 17.88 4.88
C GLU A 8 -26.51 19.29 4.29
N ARG A 9 -27.48 20.18 4.56
CA ARG A 9 -27.37 21.60 4.17
C ARG A 9 -26.18 22.28 4.84
N GLN A 10 -25.91 22.00 6.11
CA GLN A 10 -24.74 22.56 6.80
C GLN A 10 -23.44 22.03 6.19
N HIS A 11 -23.33 20.73 5.93
CA HIS A 11 -22.17 20.13 5.28
C HIS A 11 -21.87 20.76 3.92
N LEU A 12 -22.90 21.02 3.10
CA LEU A 12 -22.73 21.72 1.82
C LEU A 12 -22.26 23.18 1.98
N LYS A 13 -22.71 23.88 3.03
CA LYS A 13 -22.21 25.22 3.37
C LYS A 13 -20.75 25.16 3.80
N ASP A 14 -20.38 24.18 4.61
CA ASP A 14 -19.00 24.01 5.10
C ASP A 14 -18.04 23.67 3.94
N LEU A 15 -18.45 22.80 3.01
CA LEU A 15 -17.71 22.54 1.77
C LEU A 15 -17.53 23.82 0.95
N SER A 16 -18.55 24.67 0.86
CA SER A 16 -18.47 25.96 0.15
C SER A 16 -17.55 26.96 0.86
N ALA A 17 -17.51 26.94 2.20
CA ALA A 17 -16.59 27.76 2.99
C ALA A 17 -15.14 27.28 2.85
N LEU A 18 -14.92 25.97 2.87
CA LEU A 18 -13.61 25.36 2.58
C LEU A 18 -13.12 25.75 1.18
N ASP A 19 -14.01 25.73 0.19
CA ASP A 19 -13.69 26.12 -1.18
C ASP A 19 -13.16 27.57 -1.26
N LYS A 20 -13.84 28.50 -0.60
CA LYS A 20 -13.39 29.90 -0.46
C LYS A 20 -12.07 30.03 0.30
N ARG A 21 -11.83 29.17 1.30
CA ARG A 21 -10.57 29.15 2.05
C ARG A 21 -9.40 28.72 1.16
N ILE A 22 -9.61 27.70 0.33
CA ILE A 22 -8.61 27.25 -0.66
C ILE A 22 -8.34 28.38 -1.68
N GLU A 23 -9.38 29.08 -2.14
CA GLU A 23 -9.23 30.25 -3.01
C GLU A 23 -8.35 31.33 -2.38
N LEU A 24 -8.61 31.72 -1.12
CA LEU A 24 -7.81 32.71 -0.42
C LEU A 24 -6.33 32.30 -0.26
N ILE A 25 -6.08 31.01 0.01
CA ILE A 25 -4.72 30.47 0.12
C ILE A 25 -3.98 30.64 -1.22
N TYR A 26 -4.61 30.28 -2.33
CA TYR A 26 -4.03 30.44 -3.67
C TYR A 26 -3.87 31.91 -4.07
N GLU A 27 -4.85 32.77 -3.78
CA GLU A 27 -4.74 34.21 -4.06
C GLU A 27 -3.57 34.86 -3.31
N THR A 28 -3.34 34.45 -2.07
CA THR A 28 -2.20 34.90 -1.26
C THR A 28 -0.89 34.44 -1.88
N ALA A 29 -0.81 33.17 -2.29
CA ALA A 29 0.36 32.64 -2.98
C ALA A 29 0.63 33.34 -4.31
N VAL A 30 -0.40 33.62 -5.12
CA VAL A 30 -0.25 34.36 -6.39
C VAL A 30 0.25 35.78 -6.18
N LYS A 31 -0.30 36.50 -5.19
CA LYS A 31 0.16 37.87 -4.87
C LYS A 31 1.65 37.89 -4.53
N GLU A 32 2.11 36.95 -3.71
CA GLU A 32 3.52 36.88 -3.36
C GLU A 32 4.39 36.41 -4.54
N ALA A 33 3.91 35.49 -5.37
CA ALA A 33 4.61 35.07 -6.58
C ALA A 33 4.79 36.24 -7.57
N ALA A 34 3.76 37.06 -7.79
CA ALA A 34 3.84 38.26 -8.62
C ALA A 34 4.86 39.27 -8.08
N ARG A 35 4.86 39.51 -6.76
CA ARG A 35 5.86 40.37 -6.10
C ARG A 35 7.29 39.85 -6.28
N ILE A 36 7.49 38.54 -6.20
CA ILE A 36 8.79 37.93 -6.47
C ILE A 36 9.17 38.14 -7.95
N GLY A 37 8.26 37.87 -8.87
CA GLY A 37 8.47 38.08 -10.31
C GLY A 37 8.83 39.52 -10.67
N ALA A 38 8.19 40.50 -10.04
CA ALA A 38 8.48 41.93 -10.25
C ALA A 38 9.88 42.37 -9.79
N THR A 39 10.55 41.59 -8.92
CA THR A 39 11.94 41.89 -8.50
C THR A 39 13.01 41.37 -9.46
N ILE A 40 12.61 40.75 -10.57
CA ILE A 40 13.52 40.14 -11.53
C ILE A 40 13.88 41.18 -12.60
N GLY A 41 15.11 41.71 -12.49
CA GLY A 41 15.61 42.78 -13.38
C GLY A 41 16.42 42.27 -14.58
N ASP A 42 17.01 41.09 -14.49
CA ASP A 42 17.91 40.48 -15.50
C ASP A 42 17.22 39.38 -16.32
N PHE A 43 15.97 39.63 -16.73
CA PHE A 43 15.22 38.70 -17.55
C PHE A 43 15.84 38.56 -18.95
N ASN A 44 16.26 37.33 -19.29
CA ASN A 44 16.73 37.01 -20.63
C ASN A 44 15.57 36.46 -21.48
N PRO A 45 15.11 37.19 -22.52
CA PRO A 45 13.98 36.78 -23.36
C PRO A 45 14.31 35.58 -24.26
N ASP A 46 15.57 35.26 -24.51
CA ASP A 46 15.96 34.15 -25.40
C ASP A 46 15.84 32.77 -24.72
N ARG A 47 15.69 32.74 -23.39
CA ARG A 47 15.45 31.52 -22.61
C ARG A 47 14.08 31.54 -21.93
N LEU A 48 13.59 30.36 -21.58
CA LEU A 48 12.36 30.24 -20.79
C LEU A 48 12.61 30.68 -19.34
N PHE A 49 11.66 31.42 -18.77
CA PHE A 49 11.72 31.76 -17.35
C PHE A 49 11.67 30.52 -16.47
N SER A 50 12.60 30.44 -15.50
CA SER A 50 12.61 29.45 -14.43
C SER A 50 13.11 30.09 -13.14
N PHE A 51 12.48 29.77 -12.00
CA PHE A 51 12.98 30.24 -10.71
C PHE A 51 14.34 29.64 -10.34
N SER A 52 14.75 28.53 -10.99
CA SER A 52 16.08 27.94 -10.79
C SER A 52 17.22 28.88 -11.20
N ASP A 53 16.95 29.79 -12.12
CA ASP A 53 17.98 30.62 -12.75
C ASP A 53 18.35 31.84 -11.90
N TYR A 54 17.62 32.06 -10.80
CA TYR A 54 17.74 33.22 -9.93
C TYR A 54 17.97 32.77 -8.47
N PRO A 55 19.22 32.44 -8.08
CA PRO A 55 19.54 31.85 -6.77
C PRO A 55 19.03 32.64 -5.56
N ILE A 56 19.00 33.97 -5.65
CA ILE A 56 18.51 34.86 -4.59
C ILE A 56 16.99 34.73 -4.41
N THR A 57 16.23 34.62 -5.52
CA THR A 57 14.76 34.48 -5.48
C THR A 57 14.32 33.06 -5.12
N ARG A 58 15.17 32.06 -5.34
CA ARG A 58 14.90 30.65 -5.06
C ARG A 58 14.41 30.40 -3.63
N LYS A 59 15.10 30.95 -2.62
CA LYS A 59 14.70 30.78 -1.20
C LYS A 59 13.30 31.36 -0.91
N ARG A 60 12.95 32.50 -1.53
CA ARG A 60 11.63 33.12 -1.37
C ARG A 60 10.53 32.24 -1.97
N ILE A 61 10.78 31.65 -3.12
CA ILE A 61 9.85 30.71 -3.77
C ILE A 61 9.71 29.42 -2.99
N GLU A 62 10.79 28.82 -2.51
CA GLU A 62 10.73 27.61 -1.68
C GLU A 62 9.90 27.85 -0.40
N LYS A 63 10.06 29.03 0.24
CA LYS A 63 9.23 29.45 1.38
C LYS A 63 7.76 29.62 1.00
N LEU A 64 7.48 30.25 -0.14
CA LEU A 64 6.12 30.41 -0.67
C LEU A 64 5.44 29.06 -0.89
N LEU A 65 6.14 28.12 -1.55
CA LEU A 65 5.62 26.78 -1.85
C LEU A 65 5.39 25.97 -0.57
N SER A 66 6.31 26.05 0.40
CA SER A 66 6.12 25.43 1.72
C SER A 66 4.92 26.01 2.46
N GLY A 67 4.72 27.33 2.40
CA GLY A 67 3.55 28.01 2.97
C GLY A 67 2.23 27.58 2.31
N LEU A 68 2.22 27.49 0.97
CA LEU A 68 1.08 26.96 0.22
C LEU A 68 0.75 25.53 0.63
N LYS A 69 1.74 24.63 0.67
CA LYS A 69 1.58 23.23 1.10
C LYS A 69 0.98 23.14 2.50
N SER A 70 1.52 23.91 3.44
CA SER A 70 1.10 23.89 4.84
C SER A 70 -0.32 24.44 5.01
N GLY A 71 -0.63 25.55 4.33
CA GLY A 71 -1.96 26.15 4.33
C GLY A 71 -3.03 25.24 3.74
N LEU A 72 -2.74 24.59 2.61
CA LEU A 72 -3.65 23.62 1.98
C LEU A 72 -3.88 22.40 2.86
N SER A 73 -2.80 21.81 3.39
CA SER A 73 -2.90 20.65 4.30
C SER A 73 -3.76 20.97 5.52
N ALA A 74 -3.49 22.11 6.18
CA ALA A 74 -4.26 22.54 7.35
C ALA A 74 -5.74 22.78 7.02
N ALA A 75 -6.04 23.45 5.90
CA ALA A 75 -7.43 23.71 5.49
C ALA A 75 -8.20 22.39 5.24
N ILE A 76 -7.57 21.42 4.57
CA ILE A 76 -8.21 20.13 4.28
C ILE A 76 -8.39 19.31 5.55
N VAL A 77 -7.38 19.21 6.41
CA VAL A 77 -7.47 18.47 7.69
C VAL A 77 -8.53 19.08 8.61
N ASN A 78 -8.58 20.41 8.73
CA ASN A 78 -9.62 21.09 9.51
C ASN A 78 -11.02 20.86 8.92
N GLY A 79 -11.15 20.84 7.59
CA GLY A 79 -12.38 20.48 6.91
C GLY A 79 -12.82 19.06 7.23
N ILE A 80 -11.90 18.08 7.17
CA ILE A 80 -12.13 16.68 7.55
C ILE A 80 -12.61 16.58 9.00
N ASN A 81 -11.92 17.23 9.94
CA ASN A 81 -12.28 17.22 11.36
C ASN A 81 -13.67 17.80 11.60
N SER A 82 -13.97 18.96 10.98
CA SER A 82 -15.27 19.61 11.11
C SER A 82 -16.39 18.75 10.54
N ALA A 83 -16.18 18.13 9.37
CA ALA A 83 -17.14 17.23 8.75
C ALA A 83 -17.41 15.98 9.61
N TRP A 84 -16.37 15.42 10.22
CA TRP A 84 -16.51 14.28 11.12
C TRP A 84 -17.32 14.64 12.37
N THR A 85 -17.01 15.77 13.01
CA THR A 85 -17.77 16.29 14.15
C THR A 85 -19.24 16.57 13.76
N LEU A 86 -19.48 17.13 12.58
CA LEU A 86 -20.82 17.40 12.08
C LEU A 86 -21.65 16.12 11.89
N SER A 87 -21.05 15.07 11.31
CA SER A 87 -21.68 13.75 11.21
C SER A 87 -21.93 13.12 12.58
N ASN A 88 -20.98 13.21 13.52
CA ASN A 88 -21.19 12.72 14.88
C ASN A 88 -22.36 13.41 15.56
N ASN A 89 -22.47 14.73 15.44
CA ASN A 89 -23.58 15.51 15.97
C ASN A 89 -24.93 15.12 15.33
N LYS A 90 -24.95 14.91 14.00
CA LYS A 90 -26.12 14.38 13.27
C LYS A 90 -26.57 13.03 13.84
N ASN A 91 -25.65 12.10 14.04
CA ASN A 91 -25.96 10.76 14.53
C ASN A 91 -26.30 10.74 16.03
N ASN A 92 -25.73 11.66 16.83
CA ASN A 92 -26.13 11.87 18.23
C ASN A 92 -27.56 12.39 18.33
N GLU A 93 -27.96 13.31 17.46
CA GLU A 93 -29.35 13.76 17.39
C GLU A 93 -30.29 12.61 17.01
N LEU A 94 -29.93 11.79 16.02
CA LEU A 94 -30.71 10.61 15.65
C LEU A 94 -30.86 9.63 16.82
N ALA A 95 -29.78 9.29 17.51
CA ALA A 95 -29.83 8.40 18.68
C ALA A 95 -30.71 8.97 19.79
N ARG A 96 -30.62 10.28 20.07
CA ARG A 96 -31.50 10.95 21.05
C ARG A 96 -32.97 10.88 20.64
N GLN A 97 -33.29 11.00 19.35
CA GLN A 97 -34.67 10.86 18.87
C GLN A 97 -35.20 9.44 19.08
N VAL A 98 -34.36 8.42 18.89
CA VAL A 98 -34.78 7.01 19.07
C VAL A 98 -34.93 6.64 20.54
N PHE A 99 -33.99 7.04 21.41
CA PHE A 99 -34.04 6.71 22.83
C PHE A 99 -34.96 7.61 23.65
N GLY A 100 -35.20 8.85 23.20
CA GLY A 100 -36.02 9.84 23.91
C GLY A 100 -35.54 10.04 25.35
N ASP A 101 -36.47 9.97 26.31
CA ASP A 101 -36.18 10.14 27.74
C ASP A 101 -35.31 9.01 28.32
N ASN A 102 -35.08 7.93 27.58
CA ASN A 102 -34.26 6.82 28.04
C ASN A 102 -32.75 7.06 27.88
N VAL A 103 -32.32 8.15 27.23
CA VAL A 103 -30.88 8.45 27.04
C VAL A 103 -30.13 8.49 28.38
N GLY A 104 -30.71 9.08 29.43
CA GLY A 104 -30.11 9.14 30.76
C GLY A 104 -30.09 7.82 31.52
N LYS A 105 -30.78 6.78 31.01
CA LYS A 105 -30.88 5.45 31.61
C LYS A 105 -29.96 4.43 30.95
N LEU A 106 -29.29 4.80 29.86
CA LEU A 106 -28.33 3.92 29.19
C LEU A 106 -27.15 3.63 30.12
N SER A 107 -26.71 2.38 30.15
CA SER A 107 -25.45 2.04 30.80
C SER A 107 -24.28 2.72 30.09
N GLN A 108 -23.13 2.86 30.77
CA GLN A 108 -21.94 3.47 30.16
C GLN A 108 -21.49 2.74 28.87
N ALA A 109 -21.64 1.40 28.83
CA ALA A 109 -21.32 0.62 27.63
C ALA A 109 -22.29 0.92 26.48
N GLN A 110 -23.59 0.98 26.75
CA GLN A 110 -24.61 1.32 25.77
C GLN A 110 -24.46 2.77 25.28
N TYR A 111 -24.21 3.71 26.19
CA TYR A 111 -23.96 5.10 25.84
C TYR A 111 -22.76 5.23 24.91
N ARG A 112 -21.64 4.55 25.22
CA ARG A 112 -20.47 4.53 24.33
C ARG A 112 -20.80 3.96 22.94
N ARG A 113 -21.53 2.84 22.86
CA ARG A 113 -21.96 2.26 21.57
C ARG A 113 -22.77 3.26 20.73
N TYR A 114 -23.80 3.86 21.33
CA TYR A 114 -24.72 4.74 20.58
C TYR A 114 -24.24 6.18 20.40
N PHE A 115 -23.26 6.66 21.17
CA PHE A 115 -22.77 8.06 21.14
C PHE A 115 -21.26 8.21 20.88
N SER A 116 -20.56 7.13 20.50
CA SER A 116 -19.13 7.19 20.12
C SER A 116 -18.87 8.20 19.01
N THR A 117 -17.73 8.90 19.10
CA THR A 117 -17.21 9.81 18.08
C THR A 117 -16.36 9.10 17.02
N ASN A 118 -15.95 7.85 17.28
CA ASN A 118 -15.06 7.05 16.44
C ASN A 118 -13.76 7.81 16.05
N ASP A 119 -13.13 8.46 17.03
CA ASP A 119 -11.94 9.29 16.80
C ASP A 119 -10.76 8.48 16.24
N GLU A 120 -10.56 7.21 16.62
CA GLU A 120 -9.50 6.39 16.01
C GLU A 120 -9.75 6.17 14.51
N ALA A 121 -11.01 6.02 14.10
CA ALA A 121 -11.37 5.89 12.69
C ALA A 121 -11.12 7.19 11.91
N ARG A 122 -11.27 8.36 12.55
CA ARG A 122 -10.91 9.66 11.95
C ARG A 122 -9.40 9.78 11.75
N GLU A 123 -8.61 9.44 12.77
CA GLU A 123 -7.14 9.49 12.66
C GLU A 123 -6.64 8.52 11.59
N ALA A 124 -7.17 7.29 11.57
CA ALA A 124 -6.88 6.33 10.52
C ALA A 124 -7.27 6.86 9.13
N PHE A 125 -8.38 7.59 9.02
CA PHE A 125 -8.80 8.23 7.77
C PHE A 125 -7.79 9.28 7.31
N ILE A 126 -7.32 10.16 8.20
CA ILE A 126 -6.35 11.22 7.87
C ILE A 126 -5.00 10.63 7.45
N GLN A 127 -4.55 9.57 8.12
CA GLN A 127 -3.26 8.94 7.88
C GLN A 127 -3.25 8.00 6.67
N ARG A 128 -4.42 7.65 6.12
CA ARG A 128 -4.52 6.67 5.05
C ARG A 128 -3.78 7.10 3.79
N LYS A 129 -3.23 6.11 3.07
CA LYS A 129 -2.65 6.31 1.75
C LYS A 129 -3.70 6.02 0.68
N THR A 130 -3.80 6.91 -0.30
CA THR A 130 -4.56 6.70 -1.53
C THR A 130 -3.56 6.59 -2.67
N ASN A 131 -3.54 5.45 -3.36
CA ASN A 131 -2.61 5.16 -4.45
C ASN A 131 -1.14 5.33 -4.01
N GLY A 132 -0.83 4.84 -2.81
CA GLY A 132 0.52 4.93 -2.21
C GLY A 132 0.90 6.29 -1.63
N LEU A 133 0.08 7.33 -1.82
CA LEU A 133 0.35 8.70 -1.37
C LEU A 133 -0.53 9.07 -0.18
N ASN A 134 0.07 9.65 0.85
CA ASN A 134 -0.71 10.27 1.94
C ASN A 134 -1.26 11.65 1.51
N LEU A 135 -2.06 12.30 2.36
CA LEU A 135 -2.63 13.62 2.05
C LEU A 135 -1.55 14.69 1.76
N SER A 136 -0.47 14.71 2.53
CA SER A 136 0.63 15.66 2.38
C SER A 136 1.35 15.49 1.04
N ASP A 137 1.57 14.25 0.61
CA ASP A 137 2.18 13.92 -0.68
C ASP A 137 1.31 14.42 -1.85
N ARG A 138 -0.02 14.22 -1.74
CA ARG A 138 -0.97 14.67 -2.78
C ARG A 138 -1.05 16.19 -2.86
N VAL A 139 -1.04 16.88 -1.72
CA VAL A 139 -0.97 18.36 -1.65
C VAL A 139 0.37 18.87 -2.21
N TRP A 140 1.46 18.15 -1.96
CA TRP A 140 2.78 18.49 -2.50
C TRP A 140 2.81 18.45 -4.02
N ASN A 141 2.19 17.44 -4.64
CA ASN A 141 2.10 17.36 -6.11
C ASN A 141 1.43 18.61 -6.72
N TYR A 142 0.36 19.14 -6.09
CA TYR A 142 -0.29 20.37 -6.57
C TYR A 142 0.54 21.63 -6.30
N THR A 143 1.38 21.61 -5.27
CA THR A 143 2.32 22.70 -4.99
C THR A 143 3.40 22.77 -6.08
N ASN A 144 3.91 21.63 -6.54
CA ASN A 144 4.84 21.57 -7.67
C ASN A 144 4.19 22.01 -8.98
N GLN A 145 2.96 21.55 -9.24
CA GLN A 145 2.18 22.00 -10.40
C GLN A 145 1.96 23.52 -10.38
N PHE A 146 1.64 24.09 -9.22
CA PHE A 146 1.49 25.54 -9.04
C PHE A 146 2.78 26.29 -9.40
N LYS A 147 3.95 25.79 -9.00
CA LYS A 147 5.24 26.39 -9.36
C LYS A 147 5.39 26.49 -10.88
N GLU A 148 5.11 25.41 -11.60
CA GLU A 148 5.22 25.37 -13.07
C GLU A 148 4.23 26.34 -13.75
N GLU A 149 3.00 26.41 -13.23
CA GLU A 149 1.96 27.34 -13.70
C GLU A 149 2.37 28.80 -13.52
N ILE A 150 2.97 29.13 -12.36
CA ILE A 150 3.46 30.48 -12.07
C ILE A 150 4.67 30.84 -12.92
N GLU A 151 5.65 29.94 -13.09
CA GLU A 151 6.80 30.21 -13.97
C GLU A 151 6.34 30.50 -15.41
N LEU A 152 5.34 29.77 -15.90
CA LEU A 152 4.75 30.03 -17.21
C LEU A 152 4.01 31.38 -17.26
N GLY A 153 3.22 31.70 -16.23
CA GLY A 153 2.52 32.98 -16.16
C GLY A 153 3.46 34.19 -16.07
N LEU A 154 4.55 34.06 -15.31
CA LEU A 154 5.58 35.09 -15.19
C LEU A 154 6.36 35.27 -16.49
N ASP A 155 6.73 34.18 -17.19
CA ASP A 155 7.37 34.26 -18.52
C ASP A 155 6.56 35.13 -19.48
N VAL A 156 5.23 34.92 -19.54
CA VAL A 156 4.33 35.71 -20.38
C VAL A 156 4.26 37.16 -19.91
N CYS A 157 4.20 37.43 -18.61
CA CYS A 157 4.10 38.80 -18.09
C CYS A 157 5.40 39.59 -18.31
N LEU A 158 6.56 38.99 -18.07
CA LEU A 158 7.87 39.62 -18.23
C LEU A 158 8.16 39.96 -19.71
N ARG A 159 7.87 39.05 -20.64
CA ARG A 159 8.02 39.29 -22.09
C ARG A 159 7.17 40.44 -22.60
N ASN A 160 5.98 40.63 -22.01
CA ASN A 160 5.03 41.67 -22.41
C ASN A 160 5.21 42.98 -21.61
N GLY A 161 6.24 43.10 -20.76
CA GLY A 161 6.50 44.31 -19.98
C GLY A 161 5.39 44.68 -19.00
N VAL A 162 4.65 43.68 -18.50
CA VAL A 162 3.46 43.88 -17.66
C VAL A 162 3.87 44.40 -16.27
N SER A 163 3.15 45.39 -15.74
CA SER A 163 3.37 45.93 -14.39
C SER A 163 3.17 44.84 -13.31
N ALA A 164 3.73 45.04 -12.11
CA ALA A 164 3.57 44.09 -11.00
C ALA A 164 2.09 43.91 -10.57
N GLU A 165 1.29 44.97 -10.66
CA GLU A 165 -0.14 44.95 -10.32
C GLU A 165 -0.94 44.14 -11.36
N ASP A 166 -0.68 44.38 -12.64
CA ASP A 166 -1.33 43.65 -13.73
C ASP A 166 -0.89 42.18 -13.78
N MET A 167 0.38 41.89 -13.46
CA MET A 167 0.91 40.53 -13.34
C MET A 167 0.13 39.71 -12.30
N THR A 168 -0.22 40.31 -11.16
CA THR A 168 -1.06 39.64 -10.15
C THR A 168 -2.44 39.30 -10.71
N LYS A 169 -3.05 40.21 -11.48
CA LYS A 169 -4.36 40.01 -12.09
C LYS A 169 -4.33 38.89 -13.14
N GLU A 170 -3.33 38.88 -14.01
CA GLU A 170 -3.12 37.86 -15.04
C GLU A 170 -2.89 36.48 -14.41
N LEU A 171 -1.98 36.37 -13.44
CA LEU A 171 -1.70 35.11 -12.73
C LEU A 171 -2.94 34.52 -12.03
N ARG A 172 -3.79 35.37 -11.41
CA ARG A 172 -5.07 34.89 -10.84
C ARG A 172 -6.03 34.39 -11.92
N GLN A 173 -6.10 35.06 -13.07
CA GLN A 173 -6.94 34.60 -14.18
C GLN A 173 -6.48 33.25 -14.70
N TYR A 174 -5.17 33.01 -14.78
CA TYR A 174 -4.61 31.73 -15.25
C TYR A 174 -4.94 30.56 -14.33
N LEU A 175 -4.95 30.74 -12.99
CA LEU A 175 -5.39 29.68 -12.09
C LEU A 175 -6.89 29.34 -12.24
N LYS A 176 -7.75 30.34 -12.45
CA LYS A 176 -9.20 30.13 -12.63
C LYS A 176 -9.54 29.59 -14.02
N PHE A 177 -8.85 30.09 -15.03
CA PHE A 177 -9.04 29.81 -16.44
C PHE A 177 -7.72 29.38 -17.07
N PRO A 178 -7.25 28.15 -16.79
CA PRO A 178 -5.94 27.69 -17.26
C PRO A 178 -5.77 27.85 -18.76
N ASP A 179 -6.80 27.59 -19.56
CA ASP A 179 -6.74 27.72 -21.03
C ASP A 179 -6.37 29.11 -21.56
N LYS A 180 -6.54 30.19 -20.76
CA LYS A 180 -6.07 31.53 -21.11
C LYS A 180 -4.54 31.65 -21.11
N LEU A 181 -3.87 30.91 -20.22
CA LEU A 181 -2.41 30.86 -20.12
C LEU A 181 -1.77 30.21 -21.35
N PHE A 182 -2.50 29.30 -22.01
CA PHE A 182 -1.99 28.49 -23.12
C PHE A 182 -2.23 29.11 -24.51
N ARG A 183 -2.77 30.34 -24.62
CA ARG A 183 -3.20 30.94 -25.91
C ARG A 183 -2.66 32.36 -26.20
N ARG A 184 -1.53 32.77 -25.62
CA ARG A 184 -1.04 34.16 -25.77
C ARG A 184 0.49 34.33 -25.90
N VAL A 185 1.08 33.86 -27.00
CA VAL A 185 2.35 34.41 -27.52
C VAL A 185 2.06 35.03 -28.87
N ARG A 186 2.37 36.31 -29.09
CA ARG A 186 2.27 36.91 -30.43
C ARG A 186 3.51 36.53 -31.23
N ASP A 187 3.35 36.01 -32.43
CA ASP A 187 4.45 35.86 -33.38
C ASP A 187 4.83 37.21 -34.02
N GLU A 188 5.85 37.19 -34.88
CA GLU A 188 6.38 38.34 -35.62
C GLU A 188 5.34 39.05 -36.51
N HIS A 189 4.18 38.42 -36.73
CA HIS A 189 3.04 38.95 -37.48
C HIS A 189 1.85 39.32 -36.59
N GLY A 190 2.00 39.24 -35.26
CA GLY A 190 0.98 39.61 -34.29
C GLY A 190 -0.09 38.54 -34.04
N VAL A 191 0.07 37.32 -34.56
CA VAL A 191 -0.88 36.20 -34.43
C VAL A 191 -0.58 35.41 -33.14
N LEU A 192 -1.65 34.96 -32.45
CA LEU A 192 -1.53 34.25 -31.17
C LEU A 192 -1.15 32.77 -31.37
N GLN A 193 0.01 32.37 -30.85
CA GLN A 193 0.54 31.02 -30.81
C GLN A 193 0.62 30.47 -29.37
N LEU A 194 0.67 29.14 -29.24
CA LEU A 194 1.03 28.46 -27.98
C LEU A 194 2.51 28.74 -27.65
N SER A 195 2.81 29.09 -26.39
CA SER A 195 4.22 29.16 -25.95
C SER A 195 4.87 27.78 -25.99
N LYS A 196 6.19 27.70 -26.19
CA LYS A 196 6.94 26.42 -26.18
C LYS A 196 6.67 25.60 -24.91
N ARG A 197 6.48 26.26 -23.76
CA ARG A 197 6.15 25.63 -22.48
C ARG A 197 4.67 25.27 -22.35
N ALA A 198 3.76 26.07 -22.92
CA ALA A 198 2.34 25.75 -23.02
C ALA A 198 2.08 24.50 -23.90
N ALA A 199 2.85 24.35 -24.98
CA ALA A 199 2.85 23.15 -25.81
C ALA A 199 3.46 21.93 -25.08
N ALA A 200 4.42 22.13 -24.17
CA ALA A 200 5.01 21.04 -23.38
C ALA A 200 4.15 20.62 -22.18
N PHE A 201 3.27 21.49 -21.68
CA PHE A 201 2.53 21.28 -20.44
C PHE A 201 1.32 20.34 -20.62
N HIS A 202 1.51 19.09 -20.20
CA HIS A 202 0.50 18.03 -20.25
C HIS A 202 0.31 17.39 -18.86
N PRO A 203 -0.67 17.84 -18.04
CA PRO A 203 -0.91 17.30 -16.69
C PRO A 203 -1.44 15.86 -16.68
N GLY A 204 -1.70 15.26 -17.85
CA GLY A 204 -2.25 13.92 -18.01
C GLY A 204 -3.77 13.89 -18.15
N GLN A 205 -4.29 12.73 -18.56
CA GLN A 205 -5.73 12.48 -18.69
C GLN A 205 -6.43 12.53 -17.32
N GLY A 206 -7.52 13.29 -17.21
CA GLY A 206 -8.35 13.36 -15.99
C GLY A 206 -7.84 14.25 -14.85
N VAL A 207 -6.73 14.98 -15.08
CA VAL A 207 -6.15 15.97 -14.15
C VAL A 207 -6.37 17.37 -14.72
N TYR A 208 -6.79 18.33 -13.88
CA TYR A 208 -6.92 19.71 -14.36
C TYR A 208 -5.54 20.33 -14.63
N ARG A 209 -5.46 21.14 -15.68
CA ARG A 209 -4.29 22.02 -15.94
C ARG A 209 -4.02 23.06 -14.86
N SER A 210 -4.95 23.23 -13.92
CA SER A 210 -4.86 24.20 -12.82
C SER A 210 -4.71 23.45 -11.51
N SER A 211 -3.60 23.72 -10.82
CA SER A 211 -3.28 23.26 -9.48
C SER A 211 -4.38 23.67 -8.49
N PHE A 212 -4.91 24.88 -8.62
CA PHE A 212 -6.04 25.38 -7.85
C PHE A 212 -7.30 24.53 -8.01
N LYS A 213 -7.68 24.18 -9.25
CA LYS A 213 -8.83 23.30 -9.51
C LYS A 213 -8.61 21.89 -8.95
N ASN A 214 -7.39 21.36 -9.05
CA ASN A 214 -7.05 20.06 -8.45
C ASN A 214 -7.10 20.10 -6.91
N ALA A 215 -6.59 21.15 -6.28
CA ALA A 215 -6.65 21.32 -4.82
C ALA A 215 -8.09 21.44 -4.32
N ARG A 216 -8.95 22.21 -5.01
CA ARG A 216 -10.40 22.27 -4.72
C ARG A 216 -11.07 20.90 -4.89
N ARG A 217 -10.68 20.15 -5.94
CA ARG A 217 -11.11 18.77 -6.18
C ARG A 217 -10.80 17.87 -5.00
N LEU A 218 -9.54 17.89 -4.58
CA LEU A 218 -9.04 17.12 -3.45
C LEU A 218 -9.79 17.50 -2.17
N ALA A 219 -9.80 18.78 -1.80
CA ALA A 219 -10.37 19.27 -0.56
C ALA A 219 -11.84 18.85 -0.40
N ALA A 220 -12.69 19.16 -1.38
CA ALA A 220 -14.10 18.82 -1.27
C ALA A 220 -14.36 17.30 -1.32
N THR A 221 -13.57 16.55 -2.09
CA THR A 221 -13.71 15.09 -2.16
C THR A 221 -13.32 14.43 -0.84
N GLU A 222 -12.16 14.78 -0.26
CA GLU A 222 -11.68 14.23 1.00
C GLU A 222 -12.60 14.57 2.16
N THR A 223 -13.06 15.83 2.25
CA THR A 223 -13.99 16.27 3.30
C THR A 223 -15.36 15.60 3.16
N ASN A 224 -15.87 15.39 1.93
CA ASN A 224 -17.11 14.66 1.74
C ASN A 224 -16.97 13.18 2.11
N ILE A 225 -15.90 12.50 1.65
CA ILE A 225 -15.63 11.10 2.02
C ILE A 225 -15.49 10.98 3.54
N ALA A 226 -14.87 11.95 4.23
CA ALA A 226 -14.79 11.97 5.69
C ALA A 226 -16.17 11.98 6.35
N TYR A 227 -17.04 12.91 5.94
CA TYR A 227 -18.42 13.01 6.44
C TYR A 227 -19.18 11.69 6.26
N ARG A 228 -19.11 11.11 5.05
CA ARG A 228 -19.82 9.87 4.71
C ARG A 228 -19.23 8.64 5.40
N THR A 229 -17.92 8.64 5.62
CA THR A 229 -17.25 7.57 6.39
C THR A 229 -17.64 7.64 7.86
N ALA A 230 -17.71 8.84 8.45
CA ALA A 230 -18.20 9.02 9.81
C ALA A 230 -19.64 8.49 9.95
N ASP A 231 -20.53 8.88 9.03
CA ASP A 231 -21.90 8.36 8.95
C ASP A 231 -21.91 6.82 8.87
N TYR A 232 -21.18 6.24 7.92
CA TYR A 232 -21.10 4.79 7.76
C TYR A 232 -20.63 4.08 9.04
N THR A 233 -19.57 4.58 9.70
CA THR A 233 -19.04 3.96 10.92
C THR A 233 -20.07 4.02 12.04
N ARG A 234 -20.68 5.18 12.28
CA ARG A 234 -21.74 5.35 13.28
C ARG A 234 -22.88 4.39 13.01
N TRP A 235 -23.35 4.31 11.76
CA TRP A 235 -24.50 3.48 11.41
C TRP A 235 -24.28 2.01 11.69
N GLN A 236 -23.05 1.48 11.58
CA GLN A 236 -22.79 0.07 11.89
C GLN A 236 -23.20 -0.29 13.34
N ASP A 237 -22.96 0.61 14.29
CA ASP A 237 -23.25 0.39 15.71
C ASP A 237 -24.70 0.70 16.11
N LEU A 238 -25.47 1.37 15.24
CA LEU A 238 -26.87 1.72 15.49
C LEU A 238 -27.81 0.58 15.04
N ASP A 239 -28.31 -0.21 15.98
CA ASP A 239 -29.18 -1.37 15.70
C ASP A 239 -30.50 -1.00 15.04
N PHE A 240 -31.00 0.21 15.32
CA PHE A 240 -32.22 0.74 14.73
C PHE A 240 -32.04 1.20 13.26
N VAL A 241 -30.81 1.19 12.73
CA VAL A 241 -30.53 1.43 11.30
C VAL A 241 -30.43 0.07 10.59
N VAL A 242 -31.27 -0.14 9.57
CA VAL A 242 -31.43 -1.42 8.85
C VAL A 242 -31.19 -1.32 7.33
N GLY A 243 -30.76 -0.15 6.86
CA GLY A 243 -30.43 0.10 5.47
C GLY A 243 -30.03 1.55 5.25
N ILE A 244 -29.67 1.90 4.02
CA ILE A 244 -29.43 3.28 3.60
C ILE A 244 -30.16 3.57 2.30
N GLU A 245 -30.63 4.79 2.12
CA GLU A 245 -31.15 5.28 0.84
C GLU A 245 -30.21 6.35 0.30
N ILE A 246 -29.62 6.09 -0.87
CA ILE A 246 -28.73 7.01 -1.58
C ILE A 246 -29.59 7.97 -2.40
N LYS A 247 -29.46 9.26 -2.12
CA LYS A 247 -30.20 10.37 -2.74
C LYS A 247 -29.28 11.29 -3.53
N LEU A 248 -29.85 11.83 -4.60
CA LEU A 248 -29.19 12.85 -5.41
C LEU A 248 -29.11 14.17 -4.64
N SER A 249 -28.04 14.91 -4.90
CA SER A 249 -27.96 16.31 -4.53
C SER A 249 -28.60 17.20 -5.62
N ASN A 250 -28.89 18.46 -5.30
CA ASN A 250 -29.36 19.43 -6.30
C ASN A 250 -28.29 19.76 -7.38
N ASN A 251 -27.08 19.18 -7.29
CA ASN A 251 -25.95 19.41 -8.19
C ASN A 251 -25.98 18.54 -9.46
N HIS A 252 -27.05 17.76 -9.68
CA HIS A 252 -27.35 17.02 -10.93
C HIS A 252 -28.08 17.90 -11.96
N THR A 253 -27.98 19.22 -11.80
CA THR A 253 -28.50 20.21 -12.74
C THR A 253 -27.37 21.16 -13.14
N LEU A 254 -27.26 21.46 -14.44
CA LEU A 254 -26.37 22.48 -14.99
C LEU A 254 -27.26 23.61 -15.53
N ASN A 255 -27.18 24.81 -14.94
CA ASN A 255 -28.03 25.96 -15.29
C ASN A 255 -29.55 25.65 -15.23
N GLY A 256 -29.97 24.81 -14.29
CA GLY A 256 -31.36 24.38 -14.15
C GLY A 256 -31.78 23.26 -15.11
N ILE A 257 -30.90 22.80 -15.99
CA ILE A 257 -31.13 21.66 -16.88
C ILE A 257 -30.55 20.41 -16.24
N GLU A 258 -31.35 19.36 -16.09
CA GLU A 258 -30.89 18.06 -15.59
C GLU A 258 -29.84 17.46 -16.53
N PHE A 259 -28.76 16.92 -15.98
CA PHE A 259 -27.82 16.09 -16.73
C PHE A 259 -27.72 14.72 -16.06
N THR A 260 -27.68 13.66 -16.87
CA THR A 260 -27.60 12.29 -16.37
C THR A 260 -26.14 11.90 -16.14
N ASP A 261 -25.81 11.46 -14.93
CA ASP A 261 -24.55 10.81 -14.62
C ASP A 261 -24.74 9.45 -13.92
N ILE A 262 -23.65 8.90 -13.36
CA ILE A 262 -23.67 7.62 -12.65
C ILE A 262 -24.56 7.64 -11.40
N CYS A 263 -24.67 8.78 -10.70
CA CYS A 263 -25.49 8.89 -9.50
C CYS A 263 -26.97 8.70 -9.83
N ASP A 264 -27.43 9.22 -10.98
CA ASP A 264 -28.81 9.08 -11.42
C ASP A 264 -29.20 7.62 -11.62
N LYS A 265 -28.26 6.81 -12.12
CA LYS A 265 -28.44 5.37 -12.32
C LYS A 265 -28.35 4.58 -11.01
N LEU A 266 -27.48 5.01 -10.09
CA LEU A 266 -27.12 4.28 -8.87
C LEU A 266 -27.78 4.83 -7.58
N LYS A 267 -28.71 5.78 -7.67
CA LYS A 267 -29.55 6.15 -6.51
C LYS A 267 -30.49 4.99 -6.16
N GLY A 268 -30.82 4.83 -4.88
CA GLY A 268 -31.73 3.77 -4.44
C GLY A 268 -31.45 3.27 -3.03
N LEU A 269 -32.07 2.14 -2.68
CA LEU A 269 -31.96 1.50 -1.37
C LEU A 269 -30.79 0.51 -1.37
N TYR A 270 -29.90 0.64 -0.40
CA TYR A 270 -28.72 -0.22 -0.25
C TYR A 270 -28.68 -0.84 1.15
N PRO A 271 -28.06 -2.01 1.31
CA PRO A 271 -27.88 -2.62 2.62
C PRO A 271 -27.08 -1.71 3.55
N LYS A 272 -27.35 -1.80 4.86
CA LYS A 272 -26.62 -1.06 5.91
C LYS A 272 -25.10 -1.17 5.78
N ALA A 273 -24.66 -2.34 5.35
CA ALA A 273 -23.25 -2.69 5.27
C ALA A 273 -22.60 -2.28 3.92
N PHE A 274 -23.31 -1.54 3.06
CA PHE A 274 -22.76 -0.88 1.87
C PHE A 274 -22.17 0.47 2.26
N LYS A 275 -20.86 0.64 2.05
CA LYS A 275 -20.14 1.87 2.34
C LYS A 275 -20.23 2.85 1.16
N PHE A 276 -21.18 3.78 1.25
CA PHE A 276 -21.28 4.88 0.29
C PHE A 276 -20.46 6.09 0.74
N THR A 277 -19.47 6.49 -0.07
CA THR A 277 -18.66 7.71 0.16
C THR A 277 -18.75 8.70 -1.01
N GLY A 278 -19.69 8.47 -1.93
CA GLY A 278 -19.86 9.13 -3.22
C GLY A 278 -19.80 8.13 -4.39
N TRP A 279 -20.08 8.57 -5.62
CA TRP A 279 -19.88 7.75 -6.82
C TRP A 279 -18.67 8.19 -7.66
N HIS A 280 -18.30 9.47 -7.56
CA HIS A 280 -17.18 10.08 -8.28
C HIS A 280 -16.56 11.21 -7.44
N PRO A 281 -15.38 11.72 -7.81
CA PRO A 281 -14.83 12.92 -7.17
C PRO A 281 -15.81 14.10 -7.26
N HIS A 282 -15.80 14.98 -6.26
CA HIS A 282 -16.77 16.09 -6.14
C HIS A 282 -18.26 15.69 -6.04
N CYS A 283 -18.57 14.41 -5.83
CA CYS A 283 -19.93 13.96 -5.59
C CYS A 283 -20.50 14.60 -4.32
N LYS A 284 -21.67 15.23 -4.43
CA LYS A 284 -22.42 15.84 -3.31
C LYS A 284 -23.65 15.03 -2.90
N CYS A 285 -23.90 13.90 -3.57
CA CYS A 285 -24.95 12.96 -3.19
C CYS A 285 -24.72 12.44 -1.77
N TYR A 286 -25.82 12.01 -1.15
CA TYR A 286 -25.85 11.70 0.26
C TYR A 286 -26.64 10.43 0.52
N ALA A 287 -26.38 9.80 1.66
CA ALA A 287 -27.16 8.68 2.14
C ALA A 287 -28.00 9.13 3.35
N VAL A 288 -29.22 8.63 3.44
CA VAL A 288 -30.06 8.72 4.63
C VAL A 288 -30.29 7.32 5.20
N THR A 289 -30.46 7.22 6.51
CA THR A 289 -30.71 5.93 7.18
C THR A 289 -32.12 5.44 6.88
N ILE A 290 -32.25 4.14 6.67
CA ILE A 290 -33.52 3.43 6.74
C ILE A 290 -33.60 2.83 8.13
N LEU A 291 -34.66 3.16 8.85
CA LEU A 291 -34.82 2.79 10.25
C LEU A 291 -35.80 1.63 10.40
N LYS A 292 -35.69 0.93 11.52
CA LYS A 292 -36.75 0.05 12.01
C LYS A 292 -38.08 0.81 12.17
N THR A 293 -39.19 0.08 12.24
CA THR A 293 -40.49 0.71 12.54
C THR A 293 -40.50 1.28 13.97
N GLU A 294 -41.41 2.22 14.24
CA GLU A 294 -41.54 2.82 15.56
C GLU A 294 -41.84 1.76 16.64
N GLU A 295 -42.65 0.75 16.30
CA GLU A 295 -42.97 -0.38 17.19
C GLU A 295 -41.75 -1.28 17.47
N GLU A 296 -40.97 -1.59 16.43
CA GLU A 296 -39.73 -2.36 16.56
C GLU A 296 -38.71 -1.60 17.43
N MET A 297 -38.53 -0.30 17.20
CA MET A 297 -37.64 0.54 18.01
C MET A 297 -38.11 0.65 19.47
N ALA A 298 -39.42 0.79 19.71
CA ALA A 298 -39.96 0.82 21.06
C ALA A 298 -39.74 -0.52 21.80
N LYS A 299 -39.85 -1.64 21.08
CA LYS A 299 -39.52 -2.97 21.61
C LYS A 299 -38.02 -3.10 21.92
N ASP A 300 -37.16 -2.67 21.00
CA ASP A 300 -35.71 -2.68 21.20
C ASP A 300 -35.31 -1.83 22.39
N ASN A 301 -35.87 -0.62 22.53
CA ASN A 301 -35.60 0.24 23.68
C ASN A 301 -35.94 -0.45 25.01
N ARG A 302 -37.10 -1.12 25.12
CA ARG A 302 -37.45 -1.88 26.33
C ARG A 302 -36.43 -2.98 26.66
N ARG A 303 -35.96 -3.70 25.64
CA ARG A 303 -34.94 -4.75 25.78
C ARG A 303 -33.60 -4.18 26.22
N ILE A 304 -33.14 -3.12 25.57
CA ILE A 304 -31.89 -2.42 25.92
C ILE A 304 -31.95 -1.92 27.37
N MET A 305 -33.08 -1.35 27.81
CA MET A 305 -33.26 -0.92 29.21
C MET A 305 -33.26 -2.08 30.21
N ALA A 306 -33.67 -3.28 29.79
CA ALA A 306 -33.60 -4.50 30.58
C ALA A 306 -32.21 -5.18 30.54
N GLY A 307 -31.25 -4.62 29.79
CA GLY A 307 -29.94 -5.24 29.58
C GLY A 307 -29.91 -6.36 28.53
N GLU A 308 -30.98 -6.51 27.76
CA GLU A 308 -31.10 -7.48 26.67
C GLU A 308 -30.66 -6.88 25.32
N GLU A 309 -30.26 -7.75 24.39
CA GLU A 309 -29.95 -7.35 23.02
C GLU A 309 -31.21 -7.00 22.21
N PRO A 310 -31.15 -6.00 21.30
CA PRO A 310 -32.22 -5.68 20.34
C PRO A 310 -32.66 -6.89 19.50
N VAL A 311 -33.90 -6.85 19.02
CA VAL A 311 -34.42 -7.89 18.12
C VAL A 311 -33.68 -7.83 16.78
N GLN A 312 -33.32 -8.98 16.22
CA GLN A 312 -32.65 -9.03 14.92
C GLN A 312 -33.65 -8.87 13.76
N GLY A 313 -33.23 -8.17 12.71
CA GLY A 313 -34.04 -7.91 11.51
C GLY A 313 -35.05 -6.78 11.67
N SER A 314 -35.70 -6.45 10.56
CA SER A 314 -36.81 -5.49 10.47
C SER A 314 -37.57 -5.70 9.17
N MET A 315 -38.86 -5.35 9.15
CA MET A 315 -39.60 -5.26 7.89
C MET A 315 -39.06 -4.20 6.92
N ASN A 316 -38.31 -3.21 7.42
CA ASN A 316 -37.66 -2.17 6.61
C ASN A 316 -36.23 -2.55 6.17
N GLU A 317 -35.75 -3.75 6.50
CA GLU A 317 -34.38 -4.17 6.23
C GLU A 317 -34.09 -4.30 4.73
N VAL A 318 -33.01 -3.66 4.27
CA VAL A 318 -32.52 -3.79 2.89
C VAL A 318 -31.43 -4.84 2.84
N LYS A 319 -31.72 -5.97 2.19
CA LYS A 319 -30.83 -7.14 2.19
C LYS A 319 -29.80 -7.17 1.05
N ASP A 320 -30.11 -6.52 -0.07
CA ASP A 320 -29.26 -6.54 -1.26
C ASP A 320 -29.20 -5.18 -1.95
N VAL A 321 -28.20 -4.99 -2.82
CA VAL A 321 -28.03 -3.79 -3.65
C VAL A 321 -29.09 -3.69 -4.75
N PRO A 322 -29.43 -2.49 -5.25
CA PRO A 322 -30.43 -2.32 -6.29
C PRO A 322 -30.08 -3.08 -7.58
N ALA A 323 -31.12 -3.49 -8.33
CA ALA A 323 -30.95 -4.09 -9.65
C ALA A 323 -30.15 -3.18 -10.61
N SER A 324 -30.33 -1.86 -10.53
CA SER A 324 -29.58 -0.89 -11.33
C SER A 324 -28.08 -0.90 -11.04
N PHE A 325 -27.67 -1.21 -9.80
CA PHE A 325 -26.25 -1.37 -9.46
C PHE A 325 -25.66 -2.62 -10.07
N LYS A 326 -26.40 -3.74 -10.04
CA LYS A 326 -25.98 -4.99 -10.69
C LYS A 326 -25.88 -4.80 -12.21
N GLN A 327 -26.89 -4.17 -12.83
CA GLN A 327 -26.87 -3.86 -14.26
C GLN A 327 -25.70 -2.96 -14.62
N TRP A 328 -25.41 -1.93 -13.82
CA TRP A 328 -24.27 -1.05 -14.08
C TRP A 328 -22.94 -1.82 -14.06
N LEU A 329 -22.78 -2.80 -13.17
CA LEU A 329 -21.59 -3.64 -13.13
C LEU A 329 -21.45 -4.49 -14.40
N GLU A 330 -22.55 -5.06 -14.89
CA GLU A 330 -22.59 -5.82 -16.15
C GLU A 330 -22.23 -4.94 -17.34
N ASP A 331 -22.89 -3.78 -17.47
CA ASP A 331 -22.67 -2.82 -18.56
C ASP A 331 -21.22 -2.29 -18.60
N ASN A 332 -20.53 -2.30 -17.45
CA ASN A 332 -19.16 -1.77 -17.32
C ASN A 332 -18.10 -2.86 -17.18
N GLU A 333 -18.44 -4.14 -17.36
CA GLU A 333 -17.51 -5.26 -17.19
C GLU A 333 -16.31 -5.17 -18.15
N GLU A 334 -16.55 -4.88 -19.43
CA GLU A 334 -15.46 -4.66 -20.41
C GLU A 334 -14.65 -3.39 -20.10
N ARG A 335 -15.30 -2.36 -19.57
CA ARG A 335 -14.61 -1.14 -19.15
C ARG A 335 -13.69 -1.41 -17.97
N ALA A 336 -14.07 -2.30 -17.06
CA ALA A 336 -13.29 -2.68 -15.87
C ALA A 336 -11.89 -3.19 -16.25
N LYS A 337 -11.77 -3.89 -17.40
CA LYS A 337 -10.49 -4.36 -17.96
C LYS A 337 -9.51 -3.25 -18.31
N ARG A 338 -9.99 -2.03 -18.51
CA ARG A 338 -9.19 -0.89 -18.96
C ARG A 338 -9.08 0.22 -17.91
N LEU A 339 -9.62 0.01 -16.70
CA LEU A 339 -9.57 1.01 -15.64
C LEU A 339 -8.14 1.21 -15.13
N SER A 340 -7.68 2.45 -15.13
CA SER A 340 -6.39 2.85 -14.58
C SER A 340 -6.40 3.00 -13.06
N SER A 341 -7.59 3.03 -12.44
CA SER A 341 -7.76 3.10 -10.99
C SER A 341 -9.07 2.46 -10.57
N VAL A 342 -9.11 1.89 -9.37
CA VAL A 342 -10.32 1.27 -8.82
C VAL A 342 -11.19 2.33 -8.15
N PRO A 343 -12.46 2.52 -8.58
CA PRO A 343 -13.37 3.43 -7.91
C PRO A 343 -13.56 3.06 -6.44
N TYR A 344 -13.58 4.06 -5.56
CA TYR A 344 -13.63 3.82 -4.12
C TYR A 344 -14.90 3.05 -3.68
N PHE A 345 -16.04 3.24 -4.34
CA PHE A 345 -17.27 2.49 -4.04
C PHE A 345 -17.19 1.01 -4.44
N ILE A 346 -16.31 0.62 -5.36
CA ILE A 346 -16.03 -0.78 -5.67
C ILE A 346 -15.08 -1.35 -4.62
N ARG A 347 -13.98 -0.63 -4.36
CA ARG A 347 -12.96 -1.00 -3.37
C ARG A 347 -13.56 -1.23 -1.99
N ASP A 348 -14.46 -0.35 -1.56
CA ASP A 348 -15.02 -0.34 -0.22
C ASP A 348 -16.17 -1.37 -0.05
N ASN A 349 -16.62 -2.02 -1.13
CA ASN A 349 -17.84 -2.85 -1.16
C ASN A 349 -17.65 -4.22 -1.86
N VAL A 350 -16.45 -4.80 -1.82
CA VAL A 350 -16.08 -6.05 -2.52
C VAL A 350 -17.13 -7.16 -2.42
N LYS A 351 -17.74 -7.34 -1.24
CA LYS A 351 -18.77 -8.38 -1.00
C LYS A 351 -20.02 -8.27 -1.88
N PHE A 352 -20.27 -7.09 -2.45
CA PHE A 352 -21.41 -6.84 -3.35
C PHE A 352 -21.00 -6.81 -4.82
N ILE A 353 -19.73 -7.10 -5.15
CA ILE A 353 -19.19 -7.04 -6.50
C ILE A 353 -19.04 -8.48 -7.03
N PRO A 354 -19.58 -8.80 -8.22
CA PRO A 354 -19.41 -10.10 -8.86
C PRO A 354 -17.93 -10.42 -9.10
N GLU A 355 -17.57 -11.69 -8.91
CA GLU A 355 -16.21 -12.18 -9.15
C GLU A 355 -15.67 -11.78 -10.52
N ARG A 356 -16.47 -12.03 -11.57
CA ARG A 356 -16.09 -11.76 -12.96
C ARG A 356 -15.65 -10.31 -13.15
N PHE A 357 -16.32 -9.37 -12.48
CA PHE A 357 -15.98 -7.95 -12.51
C PHE A 357 -14.63 -7.67 -11.81
N ILE A 358 -14.36 -8.30 -10.66
CA ILE A 358 -13.09 -8.18 -9.92
C ILE A 358 -11.93 -8.82 -10.70
N GLN A 359 -12.15 -9.99 -11.30
CA GLN A 359 -11.16 -10.68 -12.11
C GLN A 359 -10.80 -9.84 -13.34
N ASN A 360 -11.80 -9.23 -13.96
CA ASN A 360 -11.63 -8.33 -15.10
C ASN A 360 -10.91 -7.03 -14.76
N MET A 361 -10.81 -6.61 -13.50
CA MET A 361 -9.93 -5.50 -13.11
C MET A 361 -8.46 -5.95 -13.21
N GLY A 362 -7.86 -5.79 -14.41
CA GLY A 362 -6.57 -6.40 -14.77
C GLY A 362 -5.64 -5.53 -15.63
N THR A 363 -4.75 -4.80 -14.95
CA THR A 363 -3.43 -4.23 -15.34
C THR A 363 -3.32 -3.35 -16.59
N LEU A 364 -2.82 -2.10 -16.42
CA LEU A 364 -1.54 -1.63 -17.01
C LEU A 364 -1.09 -0.20 -16.58
N LYS A 365 0.25 -0.04 -16.59
CA LYS A 365 1.13 1.16 -16.49
C LYS A 365 0.84 2.20 -15.41
N GLY A 366 1.19 1.86 -14.18
CA GLY A 366 1.36 2.82 -13.08
C GLY A 366 1.18 2.12 -11.74
N GLY A 367 2.24 1.47 -11.24
CA GLY A 367 2.21 0.47 -10.15
C GLY A 367 1.58 0.85 -8.79
N GLN A 368 0.89 1.98 -8.67
CA GLN A 368 0.22 2.43 -7.45
C GLN A 368 -1.05 1.63 -7.11
N ASP A 369 -1.83 1.16 -8.11
CA ASP A 369 -3.09 0.44 -7.87
C ASP A 369 -2.99 -1.09 -8.02
N ALA A 370 -1.84 -1.59 -8.48
CA ALA A 370 -1.62 -3.04 -8.65
C ALA A 370 -1.71 -3.81 -7.32
N GLY A 371 -1.20 -3.21 -6.23
CA GLY A 371 -1.31 -3.79 -4.88
C GLY A 371 -2.74 -3.73 -4.33
N LEU A 372 -3.50 -2.67 -4.66
CA LEU A 372 -4.90 -2.58 -4.24
C LEU A 372 -5.76 -3.64 -4.95
N ILE A 373 -5.58 -3.81 -6.27
CA ILE A 373 -6.30 -4.83 -7.05
C ILE A 373 -5.99 -6.23 -6.50
N GLU A 374 -4.73 -6.52 -6.16
CA GLU A 374 -4.35 -7.78 -5.51
C GLU A 374 -5.08 -7.97 -4.18
N ASN A 375 -5.07 -6.96 -3.30
CA ASN A 375 -5.78 -7.02 -2.02
C ASN A 375 -7.30 -7.27 -2.21
N LEU A 376 -7.92 -6.68 -3.23
CA LEU A 376 -9.34 -6.91 -3.54
C LEU A 376 -9.58 -8.35 -4.01
N LYS A 377 -8.68 -8.90 -4.85
CA LYS A 377 -8.73 -10.31 -5.28
C LYS A 377 -8.55 -11.26 -4.09
N GLU A 378 -7.58 -11.00 -3.22
CA GLU A 378 -7.35 -11.78 -2.01
C GLU A 378 -8.54 -11.73 -1.04
N ALA A 379 -9.11 -10.54 -0.82
CA ALA A 379 -10.31 -10.38 0.02
C ALA A 379 -11.50 -11.15 -0.55
N PHE A 380 -11.68 -11.12 -1.87
CA PHE A 380 -12.74 -11.88 -2.53
C PHE A 380 -12.53 -13.40 -2.41
N LEU A 381 -11.30 -13.88 -2.60
CA LEU A 381 -10.97 -15.30 -2.40
C LEU A 381 -11.26 -15.75 -0.97
N LYS A 382 -10.95 -14.91 0.02
CA LYS A 382 -11.25 -15.19 1.44
C LYS A 382 -12.75 -15.25 1.75
N LEU A 383 -13.57 -14.46 1.05
CA LEU A 383 -15.04 -14.57 1.18
C LEU A 383 -15.57 -15.89 0.63
N LYS A 384 -14.94 -16.45 -0.40
CA LYS A 384 -15.33 -17.74 -1.00
C LYS A 384 -14.81 -18.94 -0.22
N ASP A 385 -13.55 -18.88 0.17
CA ASP A 385 -12.86 -19.90 0.97
C ASP A 385 -12.34 -19.22 2.24
N PRO A 386 -13.05 -19.34 3.37
CA PRO A 386 -12.63 -18.74 4.64
C PRO A 386 -11.22 -19.17 5.09
N ASN A 387 -10.73 -20.31 4.58
CA ASN A 387 -9.38 -20.83 4.87
C ASN A 387 -8.32 -20.34 3.87
N TYR A 388 -8.68 -19.46 2.92
CA TYR A 388 -7.70 -18.84 2.01
C TYR A 388 -6.73 -17.93 2.77
N ILE A 389 -5.43 -18.17 2.57
CA ILE A 389 -4.35 -17.39 3.19
C ILE A 389 -3.90 -16.27 2.25
N THR A 390 -4.03 -15.03 2.72
CA THR A 390 -3.64 -13.80 2.01
C THR A 390 -2.13 -13.50 2.17
N GLY A 391 -1.56 -12.67 1.27
CA GLY A 391 -0.17 -12.23 1.42
C GLY A 391 0.06 -11.46 2.73
N LYS A 392 -0.96 -10.75 3.21
CA LYS A 392 -0.91 -10.05 4.50
C LYS A 392 -0.83 -11.01 5.69
N GLU A 393 -1.54 -12.13 5.63
CA GLU A 393 -1.45 -13.17 6.66
C GLU A 393 -0.08 -13.83 6.67
N VAL A 394 0.53 -14.09 5.50
CA VAL A 394 1.94 -14.56 5.43
C VAL A 394 2.88 -13.57 6.15
N GLN A 395 2.79 -12.28 5.84
CA GLN A 395 3.61 -11.25 6.50
C GLN A 395 3.39 -11.23 8.02
N ASN A 396 2.13 -11.28 8.46
CA ASN A 396 1.78 -11.25 9.88
C ASN A 396 2.30 -12.50 10.60
N THR A 397 2.14 -13.68 10.02
CA THR A 397 2.67 -14.94 10.58
C THR A 397 4.18 -14.87 10.80
N ILE A 398 4.94 -14.37 9.82
CA ILE A 398 6.40 -14.21 9.95
C ILE A 398 6.76 -13.17 11.02
N LYS A 399 6.02 -12.05 11.08
CA LYS A 399 6.24 -11.01 12.10
C LYS A 399 5.94 -11.53 13.51
N THR A 400 4.84 -12.25 13.70
CA THR A 400 4.50 -12.88 14.98
C THR A 400 5.53 -13.93 15.37
N PHE A 401 5.98 -14.74 14.40
CA PHE A 401 7.05 -15.70 14.64
C PHE A 401 8.34 -15.02 15.13
N ALA A 402 8.74 -13.91 14.50
CA ALA A 402 9.91 -13.13 14.90
C ALA A 402 9.76 -12.46 16.27
N GLN A 403 8.56 -11.96 16.60
CA GLN A 403 8.26 -11.40 17.92
C GLN A 403 8.39 -12.45 19.03
N ASN A 404 7.94 -13.68 18.76
CA ASN A 404 8.02 -14.79 19.72
C ASN A 404 9.40 -15.44 19.77
N ASN A 405 10.27 -15.18 18.78
CA ASN A 405 11.59 -15.77 18.67
C ASN A 405 12.64 -14.69 18.30
N PRO A 406 12.81 -13.64 19.13
CA PRO A 406 13.68 -12.51 18.81
C PRO A 406 15.14 -12.92 18.58
N ASP A 407 15.60 -13.98 19.26
CA ASP A 407 16.96 -14.52 19.13
C ASP A 407 17.27 -15.11 17.75
N LEU A 408 16.26 -15.33 16.91
CA LEU A 408 16.43 -15.77 15.51
C LEU A 408 16.68 -14.60 14.55
N PHE A 409 16.63 -13.36 15.03
CA PHE A 409 16.77 -12.16 14.20
C PHE A 409 17.77 -11.20 14.85
N LEU A 410 19.06 -11.35 14.53
CA LEU A 410 20.10 -10.48 15.07
C LEU A 410 19.87 -9.03 14.61
N GLY A 411 19.66 -8.11 15.57
CA GLY A 411 19.24 -6.72 15.28
C GLY A 411 17.73 -6.54 15.06
N GLY A 412 16.93 -7.60 15.21
CA GLY A 412 15.47 -7.60 15.03
C GLY A 412 15.02 -7.83 13.58
N LEU A 413 13.71 -7.98 13.40
CA LEU A 413 13.04 -8.02 12.10
C LEU A 413 12.37 -6.66 11.83
N THR A 414 12.88 -5.95 10.84
CA THR A 414 12.39 -4.63 10.42
C THR A 414 11.13 -4.75 9.56
N ASP A 415 11.16 -5.64 8.55
CA ASP A 415 10.00 -5.84 7.68
C ASP A 415 9.97 -7.20 6.98
N VAL A 416 8.80 -7.54 6.42
CA VAL A 416 8.59 -8.68 5.52
C VAL A 416 7.99 -8.15 4.22
N VAL A 417 8.74 -8.22 3.13
CA VAL A 417 8.38 -7.59 1.85
C VAL A 417 8.02 -8.65 0.82
N ILE A 418 6.82 -8.52 0.24
CA ILE A 418 6.40 -9.30 -0.93
C ILE A 418 6.69 -8.47 -2.19
N THR A 419 7.42 -9.04 -3.15
CA THR A 419 7.83 -8.32 -4.37
C THR A 419 7.43 -9.04 -5.66
N ARG A 420 6.97 -8.27 -6.64
CA ARG A 420 6.61 -8.72 -8.00
C ARG A 420 7.60 -8.23 -9.07
N ALA A 421 8.73 -7.68 -8.66
CA ALA A 421 9.67 -7.06 -9.59
C ALA A 421 10.26 -8.09 -10.57
N LYS A 422 10.18 -7.79 -11.87
CA LYS A 422 10.64 -8.69 -12.96
C LYS A 422 12.14 -9.00 -12.93
N GLY A 423 12.95 -8.21 -12.24
CA GLY A 423 14.40 -8.43 -12.07
C GLY A 423 14.79 -9.28 -10.87
N VAL A 424 13.84 -9.74 -10.05
CA VAL A 424 14.13 -10.58 -8.89
C VAL A 424 14.51 -11.99 -9.35
N SER A 425 15.72 -12.42 -8.98
CA SER A 425 16.28 -13.74 -9.28
C SER A 425 16.28 -14.71 -8.10
N PHE A 426 15.78 -14.28 -6.94
CA PHE A 426 15.71 -15.09 -5.72
C PHE A 426 14.28 -15.54 -5.44
N PHE A 427 14.11 -16.70 -4.80
CA PHE A 427 12.81 -17.13 -4.28
C PHE A 427 12.44 -16.34 -3.03
N MET A 428 13.37 -16.33 -2.07
CA MET A 428 13.33 -15.53 -0.87
C MET A 428 14.72 -14.94 -0.62
N ALA A 429 14.81 -13.90 0.21
CA ALA A 429 16.09 -13.29 0.56
C ALA A 429 16.01 -12.58 1.91
N ASN A 430 17.05 -12.71 2.73
CA ASN A 430 17.31 -11.82 3.85
C ASN A 430 18.15 -10.62 3.40
N SER A 431 17.74 -9.42 3.83
CA SER A 431 18.44 -8.17 3.56
C SER A 431 18.75 -7.47 4.88
N ARG A 432 20.00 -7.06 5.06
CA ARG A 432 20.47 -6.29 6.22
C ARG A 432 21.51 -5.26 5.76
N SER A 433 21.77 -4.25 6.58
CA SER A 433 22.65 -3.13 6.24
C SER A 433 24.04 -3.28 6.87
N TYR A 434 25.07 -2.69 6.27
CA TYR A 434 26.44 -2.76 6.78
C TYR A 434 27.04 -1.35 6.85
N LEU A 435 27.79 -1.07 7.91
CA LEU A 435 28.48 0.21 8.07
C LEU A 435 29.52 0.39 6.96
N THR A 436 29.46 1.51 6.23
CA THR A 436 30.41 1.79 5.14
C THR A 436 31.84 1.95 5.63
N SER A 437 32.03 2.46 6.86
CA SER A 437 33.34 2.68 7.47
C SER A 437 34.07 1.38 7.78
N THR A 438 33.40 0.45 8.47
CA THR A 438 34.01 -0.78 9.03
C THR A 438 33.65 -2.05 8.26
N GLY A 439 32.59 -2.03 7.44
CA GLY A 439 32.06 -3.23 6.78
C GLY A 439 31.29 -4.17 7.71
N ALA A 440 31.11 -3.79 8.99
CA ALA A 440 30.41 -4.58 9.99
C ALA A 440 28.89 -4.44 9.87
N TYR A 441 28.15 -5.45 10.34
CA TYR A 441 26.69 -5.38 10.42
C TYR A 441 26.28 -4.20 11.30
N ASP A 442 25.40 -3.33 10.78
CA ASP A 442 25.00 -2.09 11.47
C ASP A 442 23.90 -2.29 12.52
N MET A 443 23.44 -3.54 12.71
CA MET A 443 22.38 -3.91 13.65
C MET A 443 21.06 -3.15 13.43
N ALA A 444 20.81 -2.60 12.23
CA ALA A 444 19.57 -1.90 11.89
C ALA A 444 18.38 -2.84 11.57
N GLY A 445 18.55 -4.13 11.84
CA GLY A 445 17.56 -5.17 11.65
C GLY A 445 17.52 -5.79 10.26
N ASN A 446 16.75 -6.86 10.15
CA ASN A 446 16.63 -7.71 8.96
C ASN A 446 15.34 -7.41 8.20
N THR A 447 15.37 -7.60 6.88
CA THR A 447 14.17 -7.59 6.03
C THR A 447 14.10 -8.89 5.26
N ILE A 448 13.08 -9.71 5.53
CA ILE A 448 12.80 -10.91 4.75
C ILE A 448 12.00 -10.53 3.51
N LYS A 449 12.43 -10.99 2.34
CA LYS A 449 11.80 -10.71 1.04
C LYS A 449 11.29 -12.01 0.45
N ILE A 450 10.05 -12.02 -0.06
CA ILE A 450 9.43 -13.17 -0.74
C ILE A 450 9.00 -12.73 -2.14
N ALA A 451 9.39 -13.47 -3.16
CA ALA A 451 8.96 -13.19 -4.52
C ALA A 451 7.53 -13.71 -4.77
N ASN A 452 6.67 -12.87 -5.34
CA ASN A 452 5.36 -13.25 -5.88
C ASN A 452 5.45 -13.25 -7.41
N ARG A 453 6.00 -14.32 -7.96
CA ARG A 453 6.08 -14.57 -9.40
C ARG A 453 6.39 -16.03 -9.65
N GLU A 454 6.09 -16.49 -10.85
CA GLU A 454 6.49 -17.82 -11.29
C GLU A 454 7.98 -17.86 -11.67
N PHE A 455 8.65 -18.91 -11.21
CA PHE A 455 9.98 -19.34 -11.61
C PHE A 455 9.86 -20.69 -12.31
N ARG A 456 10.56 -20.87 -13.43
CA ARG A 456 10.65 -22.15 -14.11
C ARG A 456 11.81 -22.94 -13.53
N LEU A 457 11.50 -24.09 -12.94
CA LEU A 457 12.46 -25.02 -12.37
C LEU A 457 13.19 -25.81 -13.46
N VAL A 458 14.31 -26.45 -13.10
CA VAL A 458 15.08 -27.31 -14.01
C VAL A 458 14.26 -28.50 -14.52
N SER A 459 13.31 -29.00 -13.71
CA SER A 459 12.36 -30.04 -14.10
C SER A 459 11.36 -29.60 -15.18
N GLY A 460 11.29 -28.30 -15.48
CA GLY A 460 10.31 -27.70 -16.38
C GLY A 460 9.03 -27.20 -15.68
N GLU A 461 8.81 -27.60 -14.42
CA GLU A 461 7.68 -27.15 -13.60
C GLU A 461 7.81 -25.68 -13.18
N THR A 462 6.69 -25.07 -12.77
CA THR A 462 6.68 -23.74 -12.17
C THR A 462 6.66 -23.79 -10.65
N PHE A 463 7.22 -22.75 -10.03
CA PHE A 463 7.24 -22.52 -8.59
C PHE A 463 7.03 -21.03 -8.30
N ASN A 464 6.04 -20.69 -7.47
CA ASN A 464 5.84 -19.32 -6.98
C ASN A 464 6.02 -19.29 -5.45
N PRO A 465 7.10 -18.68 -4.94
CA PRO A 465 7.44 -18.75 -3.52
C PRO A 465 6.31 -18.28 -2.59
N LEU A 466 5.65 -17.17 -2.91
CA LEU A 466 4.55 -16.68 -2.07
C LEU A 466 3.36 -17.65 -2.05
N GLU A 467 2.95 -18.15 -3.22
CA GLU A 467 1.77 -19.01 -3.32
C GLU A 467 2.00 -20.36 -2.63
N GLU A 468 3.22 -20.89 -2.69
CA GLU A 468 3.57 -22.11 -1.96
C GLU A 468 3.63 -21.89 -0.44
N VAL A 469 4.08 -20.72 0.04
CA VAL A 469 3.98 -20.38 1.48
C VAL A 469 2.52 -20.23 1.92
N LYS A 470 1.66 -19.60 1.12
CA LYS A 470 0.21 -19.52 1.40
C LYS A 470 -0.41 -20.92 1.50
N GLY A 471 -0.08 -21.80 0.55
CA GLY A 471 -0.51 -23.20 0.55
C GLY A 471 -0.03 -23.96 1.79
N ALA A 472 1.22 -23.78 2.18
CA ALA A 472 1.80 -24.38 3.38
C ALA A 472 1.07 -23.94 4.66
N LEU A 473 0.85 -22.63 4.84
CA LEU A 473 0.12 -22.10 6.00
C LEU A 473 -1.33 -22.58 6.05
N LYS A 474 -1.99 -22.68 4.88
CA LYS A 474 -3.33 -23.26 4.79
C LYS A 474 -3.32 -24.70 5.26
N ALA A 475 -2.40 -25.53 4.72
CA ALA A 475 -2.28 -26.93 5.07
C ALA A 475 -2.08 -27.15 6.59
N ILE A 476 -1.21 -26.33 7.21
CA ILE A 476 -1.00 -26.29 8.65
C ILE A 476 -2.30 -25.96 9.40
N SER A 477 -2.99 -24.89 9.01
CA SER A 477 -4.23 -24.44 9.68
C SER A 477 -5.37 -25.46 9.59
N THR A 478 -5.41 -26.25 8.51
CA THR A 478 -6.46 -27.26 8.27
C THR A 478 -6.03 -28.68 8.63
N GLY A 479 -4.81 -28.88 9.13
CA GLY A 479 -4.29 -30.19 9.54
C GLY A 479 -4.05 -31.20 8.40
N VAL A 480 -3.90 -30.73 7.16
CA VAL A 480 -3.60 -31.60 5.99
C VAL A 480 -2.11 -31.61 5.67
N ASP A 481 -1.66 -32.67 5.00
CA ASP A 481 -0.26 -32.81 4.60
C ASP A 481 0.12 -31.76 3.55
N MET A 482 1.29 -31.14 3.74
CA MET A 482 1.86 -30.22 2.75
C MET A 482 2.36 -31.00 1.53
N THR A 483 2.31 -30.38 0.36
CA THR A 483 3.03 -30.89 -0.81
C THR A 483 4.53 -30.61 -0.69
N PHE A 484 5.35 -31.29 -1.52
CA PHE A 484 6.79 -31.03 -1.58
C PHE A 484 7.11 -29.54 -1.79
N LYS A 485 6.41 -28.84 -2.70
CA LYS A 485 6.67 -27.42 -3.00
C LYS A 485 6.33 -26.51 -1.83
N GLN A 486 5.23 -26.78 -1.14
CA GLN A 486 4.81 -26.05 0.05
C GLN A 486 5.81 -26.23 1.19
N GLU A 487 6.23 -27.47 1.44
CA GLU A 487 7.20 -27.77 2.49
C GLU A 487 8.59 -27.19 2.16
N TYR A 488 9.02 -27.29 0.90
CA TYR A 488 10.25 -26.66 0.40
C TYR A 488 10.21 -25.13 0.52
N ALA A 489 9.06 -24.50 0.30
CA ALA A 489 8.93 -23.05 0.48
C ALA A 489 9.16 -22.63 1.95
N LEU A 490 8.73 -23.44 2.92
CA LEU A 490 9.04 -23.21 4.34
C LEU A 490 10.52 -23.48 4.67
N GLU A 491 11.16 -24.45 4.01
CA GLU A 491 12.62 -24.65 4.12
C GLU A 491 13.40 -23.45 3.57
N SER A 492 12.99 -22.94 2.40
CA SER A 492 13.59 -21.74 1.81
C SER A 492 13.39 -20.50 2.70
N LEU A 493 12.24 -20.38 3.37
CA LEU A 493 12.03 -19.31 4.35
C LEU A 493 12.94 -19.49 5.57
N TRP A 494 13.10 -20.72 6.05
CA TRP A 494 13.99 -21.04 7.17
C TRP A 494 15.45 -20.73 6.86
N HIS A 495 15.91 -20.98 5.62
CA HIS A 495 17.23 -20.58 5.15
C HIS A 495 17.47 -19.08 5.36
N GLU A 496 16.51 -18.23 5.01
CA GLU A 496 16.62 -16.78 5.19
C GLU A 496 16.54 -16.34 6.66
N ILE A 497 15.75 -17.04 7.48
CA ILE A 497 15.73 -16.81 8.93
C ILE A 497 17.08 -17.15 9.56
N ARG A 498 17.73 -18.23 9.12
CA ARG A 498 19.09 -18.56 9.57
C ARG A 498 20.10 -17.47 9.16
N HIS A 499 19.96 -16.88 7.97
CA HIS A 499 20.71 -15.67 7.67
C HIS A 499 20.39 -14.54 8.64
N ALA A 500 19.11 -14.26 8.94
CA ALA A 500 18.73 -13.20 9.86
C ALA A 500 19.34 -13.36 11.25
N GLN A 501 19.56 -14.60 11.70
CA GLN A 501 20.22 -14.91 12.97
C GLN A 501 21.76 -14.76 12.92
N ALA A 502 22.36 -14.93 11.75
CA ALA A 502 23.82 -15.02 11.59
C ALA A 502 24.56 -13.74 11.97
N VAL A 503 25.82 -13.88 12.43
CA VAL A 503 26.73 -12.74 12.66
C VAL A 503 27.06 -11.97 11.37
N GLY A 504 26.95 -12.63 10.21
CA GLY A 504 27.16 -12.03 8.90
C GLY A 504 28.62 -11.79 8.55
N TRP A 505 28.87 -10.89 7.60
CA TRP A 505 30.21 -10.39 7.30
C TRP A 505 30.70 -9.48 8.42
N LYS A 506 31.91 -9.73 8.94
CA LYS A 506 32.56 -8.79 9.87
C LYS A 506 33.17 -7.61 9.12
N ASP A 507 33.75 -7.86 7.95
CA ASP A 507 34.15 -6.86 6.97
C ASP A 507 33.62 -7.24 5.58
N LEU A 508 32.55 -6.57 5.15
CA LEU A 508 31.91 -6.77 3.85
C LEU A 508 32.89 -6.62 2.66
N LYS A 509 33.99 -5.87 2.80
CA LYS A 509 34.99 -5.70 1.73
C LYS A 509 35.75 -7.01 1.43
N LYS A 510 35.76 -7.96 2.37
CA LYS A 510 36.35 -9.30 2.19
C LYS A 510 35.42 -10.27 1.47
N LYS A 511 34.22 -9.83 1.07
CA LYS A 511 33.26 -10.65 0.34
C LYS A 511 33.79 -11.00 -1.04
N THR A 512 33.93 -12.29 -1.29
CA THR A 512 34.19 -12.83 -2.62
C THR A 512 33.08 -13.78 -3.02
N LYS A 513 32.99 -14.09 -4.32
CA LYS A 513 32.01 -15.08 -4.82
C LYS A 513 32.22 -16.44 -4.15
N LEU A 514 33.46 -16.93 -4.12
CA LEU A 514 33.82 -18.22 -3.52
C LEU A 514 33.43 -18.29 -2.04
N LYS A 515 33.75 -17.25 -1.25
CA LYS A 515 33.38 -17.21 0.18
C LYS A 515 31.86 -17.18 0.38
N SER A 516 31.16 -16.40 -0.44
CA SER A 516 29.70 -16.34 -0.40
C SER A 516 29.11 -17.71 -0.71
N ASP A 517 29.41 -18.29 -1.88
CA ASP A 517 28.87 -19.58 -2.31
C ASP A 517 29.19 -20.71 -1.31
N THR A 518 30.39 -20.69 -0.72
CA THR A 518 30.80 -21.67 0.30
C THR A 518 29.94 -21.56 1.56
N MET A 519 29.73 -20.34 2.06
CA MET A 519 28.84 -20.09 3.20
C MET A 519 27.39 -20.45 2.89
N GLU A 520 26.88 -20.08 1.71
CA GLU A 520 25.53 -20.42 1.25
C GLU A 520 25.32 -21.94 1.19
N THR A 521 26.34 -22.70 0.75
CA THR A 521 26.30 -24.17 0.68
C THR A 521 26.08 -24.77 2.06
N ILE A 522 26.84 -24.32 3.06
CA ILE A 522 26.70 -24.80 4.45
C ILE A 522 25.40 -24.31 5.08
N ASN A 523 24.98 -23.06 4.79
CA ASN A 523 23.71 -22.53 5.27
C ASN A 523 22.53 -23.35 4.75
N GLN A 524 22.51 -23.64 3.44
CA GLN A 524 21.49 -24.46 2.82
C GLN A 524 21.51 -25.90 3.37
N PHE A 525 22.69 -26.51 3.49
CA PHE A 525 22.83 -27.85 4.07
C PHE A 525 22.20 -27.92 5.47
N CYS A 526 22.52 -26.96 6.34
CA CYS A 526 21.99 -26.93 7.70
C CYS A 526 20.48 -26.55 7.74
N ALA A 527 20.01 -25.69 6.83
CA ALA A 527 18.58 -25.35 6.74
C ALA A 527 17.73 -26.58 6.41
N ARG A 528 18.13 -27.37 5.41
CA ARG A 528 17.48 -28.64 5.04
C ARG A 528 17.41 -29.67 6.17
N HIS A 529 18.37 -29.63 7.10
CA HIS A 529 18.45 -30.54 8.24
C HIS A 529 17.73 -30.01 9.51
N SER A 530 17.26 -28.77 9.52
CA SER A 530 16.69 -28.13 10.73
C SER A 530 15.33 -27.47 10.54
N TYR A 531 14.84 -27.30 9.31
CA TYR A 531 13.56 -26.61 9.04
C TYR A 531 12.34 -27.31 9.64
N SER A 532 12.41 -28.61 9.96
CA SER A 532 11.31 -29.32 10.63
C SER A 532 10.96 -28.72 12.00
N GLY A 533 11.94 -28.19 12.72
CA GLY A 533 11.72 -27.44 13.96
C GLY A 533 10.94 -26.14 13.72
N PHE A 534 11.26 -25.44 12.62
CA PHE A 534 10.53 -24.25 12.19
C PHE A 534 9.09 -24.58 11.81
N VAL A 535 8.86 -25.60 10.98
CA VAL A 535 7.51 -26.04 10.61
C VAL A 535 6.69 -26.41 11.86
N LYS A 536 7.29 -27.14 12.81
CA LYS A 536 6.65 -27.49 14.08
C LYS A 536 6.29 -26.26 14.91
N SER A 537 7.13 -25.22 14.93
CA SER A 537 6.85 -23.97 15.65
C SER A 537 5.67 -23.19 15.08
N LEU A 538 5.34 -23.41 13.81
CA LEU A 538 4.14 -22.87 13.16
C LEU A 538 2.90 -23.74 13.40
N GLY A 539 3.03 -24.86 14.12
CA GLY A 539 1.97 -25.85 14.34
C GLY A 539 1.86 -26.92 13.25
N GLY A 540 2.82 -26.99 12.34
CA GLY A 540 2.82 -27.93 11.22
C GLY A 540 3.52 -29.25 11.49
N LYS A 541 3.39 -30.19 10.55
CA LYS A 541 4.16 -31.44 10.47
C LYS A 541 4.86 -31.56 9.11
N THR A 542 6.07 -32.08 9.11
CA THR A 542 6.87 -32.32 7.90
C THR A 542 6.70 -33.75 7.40
N VAL A 543 6.54 -33.94 6.09
CA VAL A 543 6.38 -35.26 5.47
C VAL A 543 7.38 -35.50 4.34
N HIS A 544 8.01 -34.46 3.79
CA HIS A 544 8.95 -34.52 2.67
C HIS A 544 10.43 -34.34 3.05
N VAL A 545 10.80 -34.52 4.33
CA VAL A 545 12.15 -34.24 4.87
C VAL A 545 13.28 -34.88 4.06
N LYS A 546 13.16 -36.17 3.74
CA LYS A 546 14.20 -36.90 3.00
C LYS A 546 14.39 -36.32 1.60
N GLU A 547 13.30 -36.04 0.90
CA GLU A 547 13.30 -35.51 -0.45
C GLU A 547 13.86 -34.08 -0.48
N ILE A 548 13.52 -33.24 0.51
CA ILE A 548 14.04 -31.88 0.62
C ILE A 548 15.55 -31.85 0.87
N ILE A 549 16.05 -32.75 1.74
CA ILE A 549 17.50 -32.90 1.97
C ILE A 549 18.23 -33.22 0.66
N GLU A 550 17.70 -34.16 -0.12
CA GLU A 550 18.34 -34.64 -1.35
C GLU A 550 18.15 -33.69 -2.56
N GLN A 551 16.95 -33.15 -2.74
CA GLN A 551 16.49 -32.57 -4.01
C GLN A 551 15.89 -31.16 -3.91
N GLY A 552 16.02 -30.47 -2.77
CA GLY A 552 15.60 -29.07 -2.65
C GLY A 552 16.19 -28.18 -3.76
N TYR A 553 15.44 -27.18 -4.22
CA TYR A 553 15.78 -26.42 -5.42
C TYR A 553 17.00 -25.49 -5.28
N GLY A 554 17.15 -24.84 -4.12
CA GLY A 554 18.20 -23.87 -3.83
C GLY A 554 19.56 -24.52 -3.63
N TYR A 555 20.59 -23.97 -4.29
CA TYR A 555 22.00 -24.40 -4.20
C TYR A 555 22.24 -25.90 -4.46
N GLY A 556 21.35 -26.57 -5.20
CA GLY A 556 21.33 -28.04 -5.35
C GLY A 556 22.67 -28.65 -5.79
N ASN A 557 23.35 -28.03 -6.76
CA ASN A 557 24.67 -28.50 -7.21
C ASN A 557 25.72 -28.46 -6.09
N TYR A 558 25.76 -27.38 -5.31
CA TYR A 558 26.77 -27.22 -4.26
C TYR A 558 26.52 -28.13 -3.07
N VAL A 559 25.26 -28.28 -2.65
CA VAL A 559 24.88 -29.21 -1.58
C VAL A 559 25.13 -30.66 -1.99
N SER A 560 24.83 -31.02 -3.25
CA SER A 560 25.14 -32.35 -3.80
C SER A 560 26.65 -32.63 -3.83
N ASN A 561 27.47 -31.63 -4.19
CA ASN A 561 28.92 -31.74 -4.11
C ASN A 561 29.38 -31.94 -2.67
N PHE A 562 28.83 -31.18 -1.71
CA PHE A 562 29.15 -31.35 -0.30
C PHE A 562 28.78 -32.75 0.21
N HIS A 563 27.62 -33.30 -0.15
CA HIS A 563 27.26 -34.69 0.16
C HIS A 563 28.25 -35.69 -0.44
N SER A 564 28.70 -35.47 -1.67
CA SER A 564 29.70 -36.31 -2.33
C SER A 564 31.05 -36.25 -1.62
N LEU A 565 31.45 -35.07 -1.14
CA LEU A 565 32.64 -34.86 -0.33
C LEU A 565 32.54 -35.59 1.01
N LEU A 566 31.43 -35.43 1.75
CA LEU A 566 31.20 -36.12 3.03
C LEU A 566 31.31 -37.64 2.87
N LYS A 567 30.72 -38.20 1.82
CA LYS A 567 30.84 -39.63 1.49
C LYS A 567 32.29 -40.03 1.19
N HIS A 568 33.03 -39.19 0.47
CA HIS A 568 34.43 -39.46 0.12
C HIS A 568 35.34 -39.51 1.35
N ILE A 569 35.15 -38.61 2.31
CA ILE A 569 35.92 -38.57 3.57
C ILE A 569 35.28 -39.40 4.71
N ASN A 570 34.30 -40.25 4.39
CA ASN A 570 33.61 -41.13 5.33
C ASN A 570 32.99 -40.42 6.56
N VAL A 571 32.32 -39.30 6.33
CA VAL A 571 31.57 -38.55 7.36
C VAL A 571 30.08 -38.59 7.05
N THR A 572 29.26 -38.83 8.08
CA THR A 572 27.81 -38.84 7.93
C THR A 572 27.23 -37.42 7.87
N GLN A 573 26.06 -37.26 7.23
CA GLN A 573 25.37 -35.95 7.21
C GLN A 573 24.99 -35.47 8.62
N ALA A 574 24.64 -36.40 9.53
CA ALA A 574 24.32 -36.06 10.92
C ALA A 574 25.52 -35.49 11.67
N GLU A 575 26.71 -36.11 11.53
CA GLU A 575 27.96 -35.58 12.11
C GLU A 575 28.33 -34.21 11.52
N ALA A 576 28.21 -34.05 10.20
CA ALA A 576 28.46 -32.77 9.55
C ALA A 576 27.48 -31.69 10.03
N HIS A 577 26.18 -32.00 10.13
CA HIS A 577 25.18 -31.07 10.64
C HIS A 577 25.45 -30.70 12.09
N ALA A 578 25.79 -31.67 12.96
CA ALA A 578 26.16 -31.40 14.34
C ALA A 578 27.35 -30.44 14.46
N HIS A 579 28.32 -30.54 13.55
CA HIS A 579 29.48 -29.65 13.49
C HIS A 579 29.12 -28.24 12.98
N PHE A 580 28.31 -28.15 11.92
CA PHE A 580 28.06 -26.89 11.20
C PHE A 580 26.79 -26.13 11.61
N LYS A 581 25.85 -26.72 12.36
CA LYS A 581 24.52 -26.13 12.65
C LYS A 581 24.57 -24.69 13.17
N ASP A 582 25.57 -24.36 13.98
CA ASP A 582 25.73 -23.04 14.60
C ASP A 582 26.83 -22.19 13.93
N ILE A 583 27.49 -22.68 12.88
CA ILE A 583 28.72 -22.05 12.37
C ILE A 583 28.48 -20.61 11.93
N ILE A 584 27.40 -20.35 11.21
CA ILE A 584 27.04 -19.00 10.74
C ILE A 584 26.59 -18.07 11.89
N LEU A 585 26.26 -18.63 13.06
CA LEU A 585 25.86 -17.89 14.25
C LEU A 585 27.07 -17.48 15.09
N LYS A 586 28.22 -18.15 14.90
CA LYS A 586 29.42 -17.97 15.72
C LYS A 586 30.60 -17.41 14.93
N THR A 587 30.64 -17.67 13.63
CA THR A 587 31.78 -17.37 12.76
C THR A 587 31.40 -16.38 11.67
N PRO A 588 32.16 -15.27 11.49
CA PRO A 588 31.96 -14.34 10.39
C PRO A 588 32.05 -15.03 9.02
N TYR A 589 31.25 -14.57 8.07
CA TYR A 589 31.14 -15.20 6.74
C TYR A 589 32.47 -15.27 5.99
N GLU A 590 33.37 -14.30 6.19
CA GLU A 590 34.69 -14.30 5.55
C GLU A 590 35.66 -15.39 6.03
N GLU A 591 35.34 -16.06 7.16
CA GLU A 591 36.16 -17.09 7.82
C GLU A 591 35.59 -18.51 7.60
N ILE A 592 34.31 -18.64 7.28
CA ILE A 592 33.62 -19.94 7.13
C ILE A 592 34.28 -20.86 6.10
N GLN A 593 34.79 -20.31 4.99
CA GLN A 593 35.52 -21.10 4.00
C GLN A 593 36.69 -21.87 4.65
N MET A 594 37.47 -21.19 5.50
CA MET A 594 38.62 -21.83 6.16
C MET A 594 38.20 -22.82 7.23
N GLU A 595 37.07 -22.62 7.90
CA GLU A 595 36.54 -23.61 8.83
C GLU A 595 36.15 -24.92 8.11
N ILE A 596 35.59 -24.82 6.91
CA ILE A 596 35.30 -26.01 6.09
C ILE A 596 36.60 -26.67 5.61
N VAL A 597 37.60 -25.87 5.21
CA VAL A 597 38.93 -26.40 4.84
C VAL A 597 39.55 -27.17 6.01
N LYS A 598 39.53 -26.62 7.24
CA LYS A 598 40.03 -27.31 8.44
C LYS A 598 39.25 -28.59 8.72
N PHE A 599 37.93 -28.57 8.54
CA PHE A 599 37.10 -29.77 8.68
C PHE A 599 37.50 -30.86 7.68
N VAL A 600 37.67 -30.51 6.40
CA VAL A 600 38.09 -31.44 5.34
C VAL A 600 39.51 -31.94 5.58
N GLN A 601 40.42 -31.07 6.01
CA GLN A 601 41.79 -31.42 6.39
C GLN A 601 41.78 -32.50 7.49
N ALA A 602 41.07 -32.24 8.59
CA ALA A 602 41.04 -33.13 9.75
C ALA A 602 40.35 -34.46 9.46
N LYS A 603 39.19 -34.44 8.78
CA LYS A 603 38.40 -35.64 8.51
C LYS A 603 38.93 -36.47 7.32
N GLY A 604 39.42 -35.79 6.28
CA GLY A 604 39.99 -36.42 5.09
C GLY A 604 41.48 -36.79 5.20
N LYS A 605 42.17 -36.32 6.25
CA LYS A 605 43.62 -36.49 6.46
C LYS A 605 44.47 -35.92 5.32
N TYR A 606 44.02 -34.81 4.74
CA TYR A 606 44.75 -34.09 3.70
C TYR A 606 45.70 -33.05 4.29
N ASP A 607 46.70 -32.62 3.52
CA ASP A 607 47.38 -31.37 3.84
C ASP A 607 46.46 -30.16 3.59
N ILE A 608 46.84 -28.99 4.11
CA ILE A 608 46.00 -27.79 4.07
C ILE A 608 45.77 -27.28 2.63
N ILE A 609 46.73 -27.45 1.73
CA ILE A 609 46.64 -27.01 0.32
C ILE A 609 45.66 -27.92 -0.43
N GLN A 610 45.78 -29.23 -0.24
CA GLN A 610 44.85 -30.22 -0.78
C GLN A 610 43.42 -29.96 -0.29
N ALA A 611 43.22 -29.78 1.01
CA ALA A 611 41.90 -29.48 1.58
C ALA A 611 41.32 -28.18 1.01
N TYR A 612 42.13 -27.14 0.85
CA TYR A 612 41.72 -25.88 0.23
C TYR A 612 41.25 -26.09 -1.22
N ASN A 613 42.04 -26.81 -2.03
CA ASN A 613 41.71 -27.10 -3.43
C ASN A 613 40.43 -27.91 -3.57
N ILE A 614 40.20 -28.89 -2.68
CA ILE A 614 38.95 -29.67 -2.64
C ILE A 614 37.75 -28.75 -2.41
N VAL A 615 37.82 -27.86 -1.40
CA VAL A 615 36.72 -26.94 -1.08
C VAL A 615 36.48 -25.95 -2.22
N GLU A 616 37.53 -25.44 -2.85
CA GLU A 616 37.40 -24.56 -4.02
C GLU A 616 36.75 -25.29 -5.22
N TYR A 617 37.18 -26.52 -5.51
CA TYR A 617 36.62 -27.33 -6.58
C TYR A 617 35.16 -27.71 -6.33
N MET A 618 34.80 -27.97 -5.08
CA MET A 618 33.42 -28.25 -4.65
C MET A 618 32.46 -27.14 -5.08
N ILE A 619 32.90 -25.89 -5.05
CA ILE A 619 32.10 -24.72 -5.45
C ILE A 619 32.20 -24.44 -6.94
N ASN A 620 33.40 -24.53 -7.52
CA ASN A 620 33.65 -24.08 -8.88
C ASN A 620 33.32 -25.10 -9.97
N LYS A 621 33.07 -26.37 -9.62
CA LYS A 621 32.85 -27.46 -10.60
C LYS A 621 31.43 -28.03 -10.53
N LYS A 622 30.93 -28.44 -11.71
CA LYS A 622 29.70 -29.25 -11.81
C LYS A 622 29.89 -30.59 -11.09
N THR A 623 28.81 -31.16 -10.57
CA THR A 623 28.85 -32.36 -9.72
C THR A 623 29.57 -33.55 -10.34
N ASN A 624 29.31 -33.86 -11.61
CA ASN A 624 30.00 -34.94 -12.31
C ASN A 624 31.52 -34.73 -12.43
N VAL A 625 31.98 -33.48 -12.57
CA VAL A 625 33.40 -33.14 -12.64
C VAL A 625 34.03 -33.22 -11.24
N PHE A 626 33.34 -32.71 -10.22
CA PHE A 626 33.81 -32.76 -8.84
C PHE A 626 33.93 -34.20 -8.31
N VAL A 627 32.94 -35.04 -8.58
CA VAL A 627 32.98 -36.46 -8.18
C VAL A 627 34.15 -37.20 -8.84
N LYS A 628 34.41 -36.94 -10.13
CA LYS A 628 35.59 -37.51 -10.82
C LYS A 628 36.91 -37.03 -10.20
N TYR A 629 36.99 -35.75 -9.85
CA TYR A 629 38.15 -35.19 -9.16
C TYR A 629 38.41 -35.92 -7.83
N LEU A 630 37.38 -36.12 -7.00
CA LEU A 630 37.51 -36.88 -5.75
C LEU A 630 37.95 -38.33 -5.98
N GLN A 631 37.46 -38.99 -7.04
CA GLN A 631 37.86 -40.37 -7.36
C GLN A 631 39.34 -40.49 -7.73
N GLN A 632 39.94 -39.45 -8.34
CA GLN A 632 41.36 -39.42 -8.71
C GLN A 632 42.30 -39.18 -7.53
N MET A 633 41.77 -38.77 -6.37
CA MET A 633 42.54 -38.54 -5.15
C MET A 633 42.67 -39.78 -4.26
N LYS A 634 42.08 -40.91 -4.66
CA LYS A 634 42.14 -42.18 -3.93
C LYS A 634 43.44 -42.94 -4.14
#